data_AF-A0A1Q3UNH5-F1
#
_entry.id   AF-A0A1Q3UNH5-F1
#
_cell.length_a   1.000
_cell.length_b   1.000
_cell.length_c   1.000
_cell.angle_alpha   90.00
_cell.angle_beta   90.00
_cell.angle_gamma   90.00
#
_symmetry.space_group_name_H-M   'P 1'
#
loop_
_entity.id
_entity.type
_entity.pdbx_description
1 polymer ?
#
loop_
_entity_poly.entity_id
_entity_poly.type
_entity_poly.pdbx_seq_one_letter_code
_entity_poly.pdbx_strand_id
1 'polypeptide(L)' 'MIQRSDILWLGVSAGVMGCLVGGMMLGIGMDLIINGAPIGWLLMLPGAPVSAIPGWFLAKRLARQL' A
#
# COMPACT_ATOMS: atom_id res chain seq x y z
N MET A 1 8.49 8.34 -23.92
CA MET A 1 8.41 6.94 -24.34
C MET A 1 8.66 6.06 -23.13
N ILE A 2 7.73 5.15 -22.84
CA ILE A 2 7.83 4.22 -21.70
C ILE A 2 8.57 2.97 -22.12
N GLN A 3 9.50 2.52 -21.29
CA GLN A 3 10.26 1.29 -21.48
C GLN A 3 9.64 0.13 -20.70
N ARG A 4 9.93 -1.10 -21.14
CA ARG A 4 9.48 -2.33 -20.42
C ARG A 4 10.03 -2.37 -18.98
N SER A 5 11.22 -1.81 -18.77
CA SER A 5 11.83 -1.62 -17.45
C SER A 5 10.97 -0.78 -16.52
N ASP A 6 10.28 0.25 -17.02
CA ASP A 6 9.46 1.14 -16.20
C ASP A 6 8.22 0.41 -15.66
N ILE A 7 7.65 -0.51 -16.44
CA ILE A 7 6.52 -1.35 -16.03
C ILE A 7 6.95 -2.34 -14.95
N LEU A 8 8.12 -2.96 -15.10
CA LEU A 8 8.68 -3.86 -14.09
C LEU A 8 8.97 -3.11 -12.79
N TRP A 9 9.57 -1.91 -12.89
CA TRP A 9 9.82 -1.05 -11.73
C TRP A 9 8.52 -0.58 -11.06
N LEU A 10 7.48 -0.29 -11.82
CA LEU A 10 6.15 0.01 -11.27
C LEU A 10 5.64 -1.17 -10.42
N GLY A 11 5.73 -2.40 -10.93
CA GLY A 11 5.29 -3.59 -10.18
C GLY A 11 6.07 -3.79 -8.87
N VAL A 12 7.41 -3.72 -8.94
CA VAL A 12 8.28 -3.89 -7.75
C VAL A 12 8.01 -2.79 -6.72
N SER A 13 7.99 -1.52 -7.15
CA SER A 13 7.77 -0.39 -6.26
C SER A 13 6.37 -0.41 -5.63
N ALA A 14 5.33 -0.74 -6.41
CA ALA A 14 3.97 -0.89 -5.91
C ALA A 14 3.88 -2.02 -4.88
N GLY A 15 4.52 -3.16 -5.12
CA GLY A 15 4.56 -4.29 -4.19
C GLY A 15 5.23 -3.92 -2.87
N VAL A 16 6.42 -3.34 -2.91
CA VAL A 16 7.16 -2.93 -1.71
C VAL A 16 6.39 -1.88 -0.91
N MET A 17 5.87 -0.86 -1.57
CA MET A 17 5.08 0.19 -0.91
C MET A 17 3.78 -0.37 -0.31
N GLY A 18 3.11 -1.29 -1.00
CA GLY A 18 1.93 -1.97 -0.47
C GLY A 18 2.25 -2.81 0.76
N CYS A 19 3.33 -3.59 0.73
CA CYS A 19 3.77 -4.36 1.89
C CYS A 19 4.14 -3.48 3.08
N LEU A 20 4.82 -2.35 2.86
CA LEU A 20 5.17 -1.40 3.93
C LEU A 20 3.92 -0.77 4.56
N VAL A 21 3.03 -0.22 3.73
CA VAL A 21 1.82 0.46 4.22
C VAL A 21 0.87 -0.53 4.88
N GLY A 22 0.55 -1.64 4.21
CA GLY A 22 -0.34 -2.67 4.74
C GLY A 22 0.24 -3.35 5.98
N GLY A 23 1.53 -3.67 5.97
CA GLY A 23 2.23 -4.30 7.10
C GLY A 23 2.28 -3.40 8.34
N MET A 24 2.58 -2.11 8.17
CA MET A 24 2.54 -1.16 9.30
C MET A 24 1.12 -0.98 9.86
N MET A 25 0.12 -0.82 8.99
CA MET A 25 -1.27 -0.66 9.44
C MET A 25 -1.80 -1.92 10.14
N LEU A 26 -1.44 -3.11 9.65
CA LEU A 26 -1.75 -4.38 10.31
C LEU A 26 -1.05 -4.48 11.67
N GLY A 27 0.26 -4.23 11.73
CA GLY A 27 1.04 -4.33 12.96
C GLY A 27 0.52 -3.38 14.05
N ILE A 28 0.37 -2.09 13.71
CA ILE A 28 -0.14 -1.06 14.63
C ILE A 28 -1.60 -1.33 15.00
N GLY A 29 -2.45 -1.67 14.02
CA GLY A 29 -3.85 -1.99 14.27
C GLY A 29 -4.03 -3.16 15.22
N MET A 30 -3.22 -4.22 15.05
CA MET A 30 -3.27 -5.41 15.89
C MET A 30 -2.78 -5.10 17.32
N ASP A 31 -1.70 -4.33 17.46
CA ASP A 31 -1.20 -3.88 18.76
C ASP A 31 -2.28 -3.10 19.54
N LEU A 32 -2.94 -2.14 18.89
CA LEU A 32 -4.02 -1.37 19.51
C LEU A 32 -5.20 -2.25 19.94
N ILE A 33 -5.61 -3.22 19.11
CA ILE A 33 -6.69 -4.14 19.46
C ILE A 33 -6.31 -5.00 20.68
N ILE A 34 -5.09 -5.54 20.71
CA ILE A 34 -4.60 -6.39 21.81
C ILE A 34 -4.53 -5.60 23.12
N ASN A 35 -4.13 -4.32 23.06
CA ASN A 35 -4.09 -3.41 24.21
C ASN A 35 -5.47 -2.85 24.62
N GLY A 36 -6.57 -3.36 24.04
CA GLY A 36 -7.93 -2.98 24.43
C GLY A 36 -8.42 -1.64 23.85
N ALA A 37 -7.72 -1.09 22.86
CA ALA A 37 -8.16 0.09 22.12
C ALA A 37 -8.93 -0.34 20.84
N PRO A 38 -10.28 -0.37 20.85
CA PRO A 38 -11.07 -0.88 19.72
C PRO A 38 -10.91 -0.03 18.45
N ILE A 39 -10.36 1.18 18.55
CA ILE A 39 -9.99 2.02 17.40
C ILE A 39 -8.99 1.32 16.45
N GLY A 40 -8.22 0.33 16.94
CA GLY A 40 -7.28 -0.43 16.13
C GLY A 40 -7.94 -1.17 14.96
N TRP A 41 -9.22 -1.55 15.07
CA TRP A 41 -9.99 -2.13 13.96
C TRP A 41 -10.13 -1.17 12.77
N LEU A 42 -10.21 0.13 13.05
CA LEU A 42 -10.32 1.18 12.05
C LEU A 42 -9.01 1.38 11.28
N LEU A 43 -7.88 0.98 11.87
CA LEU A 43 -6.57 0.92 11.22
C LEU A 43 -6.36 -0.41 10.47
N MET A 44 -6.78 -1.52 11.09
CA MET A 44 -6.56 -2.87 10.57
C MET A 44 -7.41 -3.17 9.32
N LEU A 45 -8.72 -2.89 9.36
CA LEU A 45 -9.66 -3.22 8.28
C LEU A 45 -9.33 -2.53 6.94
N PRO A 46 -9.05 -1.21 6.89
CA PRO A 46 -8.70 -0.56 5.64
C PRO A 46 -7.23 -0.76 5.26
N GLY A 47 -6.39 -1.36 6.11
CA GLY A 47 -4.96 -1.54 5.82
C GLY A 47 -4.71 -2.24 4.47
N ALA A 48 -5.51 -3.27 4.16
CA ALA A 48 -5.43 -3.96 2.87
C ALA A 48 -5.79 -3.07 1.67
N PRO A 49 -6.98 -2.42 1.59
CA PRO A 49 -7.29 -1.54 0.45
C PRO A 49 -6.41 -0.28 0.39
N VAL A 50 -6.00 0.29 1.54
CA VAL A 50 -5.12 1.48 1.58
C VAL A 50 -3.72 1.14 1.07
N SER A 51 -3.25 -0.09 1.27
CA SER A 51 -1.95 -0.54 0.75
C SER A 51 -1.85 -0.48 -0.78
N ALA A 52 -2.97 -0.50 -1.50
CA ALA A 52 -2.99 -0.41 -2.96
C ALA A 52 -2.88 1.04 -3.48
N ILE A 53 -3.15 2.06 -2.64
CA ILE A 53 -3.17 3.47 -3.04
C ILE A 53 -1.82 3.95 -3.61
N PRO A 54 -0.66 3.67 -2.99
CA PRO A 54 0.63 4.10 -3.53
C PRO A 54 0.91 3.50 -4.91
N GLY A 55 0.66 2.20 -5.07
CA GLY A 55 0.82 1.49 -6.35
C GLY A 55 -0.09 2.06 -7.45
N TRP A 56 -1.34 2.36 -7.11
CA TRP A 56 -2.28 2.99 -8.02
C TRP A 56 -1.86 4.39 -8.44
N PHE A 57 -1.30 5.18 -7.53
CA PHE A 57 -0.81 6.52 -7.85
C PHE A 57 0.39 6.47 -8.80
N LEU A 58 1.33 5.56 -8.56
CA LEU A 58 2.46 5.31 -9.46
C LEU A 58 1.98 4.84 -10.84
N ALA A 59 1.00 3.95 -10.88
CA ALA A 59 0.42 3.45 -12.13
C ALA A 59 -0.27 4.56 -12.92
N LYS A 60 -1.04 5.43 -12.24
CA LYS A 60 -1.66 6.62 -12.86
C LYS A 60 -0.63 7.56 -13.44
N ARG A 61 0.49 7.77 -12.76
CA ARG A 61 1.57 8.63 -13.26
C ARG A 61 2.20 8.05 -14.51
N LEU A 62 2.49 6.75 -14.52
CA LEU A 62 3.05 6.06 -15.69
C LEU A 62 2.06 6.07 -16.86
N ALA A 63 0.77 5.82 -16.62
CA ALA A 63 -0.25 5.85 -17.66
C ALA A 63 -0.41 7.21 -18.36
N ARG A 64 -0.09 8.32 -17.68
CA ARG A 64 -0.10 9.67 -18.27
C ARG A 64 1.14 9.98 -19.13
N GLN A 65 2.16 9.15 -19.05
CA GLN A 65 3.41 9.28 -19.82
C GLN A 65 3.44 8.37 -21.07
N LEU A 66 2.39 7.55 -21.22
CA LEU A 66 2.07 6.75 -22.41
C LEU A 66 1.49 7.66 -23.48
#